data_AF-A0A401XKD8-F1
#
_entry.id   AF-A0A401XKD8-F1
#
_cell.length_a   1.000
_cell.length_b   1.000
_cell.length_c   1.000
_cell.angle_alpha   90.00
_cell.angle_beta   90.00
_cell.angle_gamma   90.00
#
_symmetry.space_group_name_H-M   'P 1'
#
loop_
_entity.id
_entity.type
_entity.pdbx_description
1 polymer ?
#
loop_
_entity_poly.entity_id
_entity_poly.type
_entity_poly.pdbx_seq_one_letter_code
_entity_poly.pdbx_strand_id
1 'polypeptide(L)'
;MKKFSSFLFIVFLALSTACRKRVEYVYLEPPKALSERLPGDWKPSFVTYSTQVDLSSQGLPPVTVSGITENPNGNMRAEREPKNMNFQLQFSASVDLGFGLPIPIPVNINITGTYLISNDEKTVTLTQSNGSTLNFRVLTNEFNVQVWRTTYPFQAPLLGSLPIDMIITLVKTN
;
A
#
# COMPACT_ATOMS: atom_id res chain seq x y z
N MET A 1 76.35 26.73 -8.51
CA MET A 1 75.30 26.46 -9.52
C MET A 1 74.68 25.11 -9.22
N LYS A 2 73.34 25.05 -9.09
CA LYS A 2 72.48 23.85 -9.22
C LYS A 2 72.66 22.73 -8.18
N LYS A 3 71.65 22.03 -7.69
CA LYS A 3 70.17 22.12 -7.65
C LYS A 3 69.75 20.91 -6.78
N PHE A 4 68.66 21.05 -6.02
CA PHE A 4 67.73 19.97 -5.64
C PHE A 4 68.27 18.74 -4.89
N SER A 5 68.00 18.66 -3.59
CA SER A 5 67.49 17.41 -2.99
C SER A 5 66.91 17.71 -1.60
N SER A 6 65.73 18.33 -1.57
CA SER A 6 65.00 18.58 -0.33
C SER A 6 63.52 18.49 -0.65
N PHE A 7 63.02 17.27 -0.87
CA PHE A 7 61.58 17.01 -1.07
C PHE A 7 61.29 15.51 -0.91
N LEU A 8 61.63 14.91 0.23
CA LEU A 8 61.22 13.53 0.51
C LEU A 8 61.04 13.25 2.01
N PHE A 9 60.27 14.07 2.72
CA PHE A 9 59.90 13.76 4.11
C PHE A 9 58.53 14.28 4.59
N ILE A 10 57.62 14.66 3.68
CA ILE A 10 56.28 15.19 4.03
C ILE A 10 55.17 14.47 3.24
N VAL A 11 55.22 13.14 3.18
CA VAL A 11 54.09 12.34 2.62
C VAL A 11 53.58 11.27 3.60
N PHE A 12 54.22 11.08 4.76
CA PHE A 12 53.83 10.02 5.70
C PHE A 12 52.93 10.47 6.87
N LEU A 13 52.41 11.70 6.86
CA LEU A 13 51.56 12.24 7.94
C LEU A 13 50.13 12.62 7.52
N ALA A 14 49.59 11.96 6.49
CA ALA A 14 48.21 12.18 6.02
C ALA A 14 47.30 10.93 6.10
N LEU A 15 47.65 9.94 6.92
CA LEU A 15 46.84 8.70 7.09
C LEU A 15 46.06 8.63 8.42
N SER A 16 45.97 9.72 9.18
CA SER A 16 45.24 9.74 10.46
C SER A 16 43.89 10.48 10.41
N THR A 17 43.21 10.47 9.27
CA THR A 17 41.74 10.66 9.24
C THR A 17 41.08 9.29 9.12
N ALA A 18 41.29 8.47 10.17
CA ALA A 18 40.42 7.34 10.43
C ALA A 18 38.99 7.87 10.50
N CYS A 19 38.25 7.64 9.42
CA CYS A 19 36.83 7.91 9.30
C CYS A 19 36.16 7.10 10.42
N ARG A 20 35.92 7.73 11.58
CA ARG A 20 34.99 7.20 12.57
C ARG A 20 33.64 7.22 11.89
N LYS A 21 33.31 6.11 11.23
CA LYS A 21 31.95 5.83 10.76
C LYS A 21 31.11 5.87 12.02
N ARG A 22 30.39 6.98 12.21
CA ARG A 22 29.42 7.14 13.27
C ARG A 22 28.45 5.98 13.06
N VAL A 23 28.46 5.02 13.97
CA VAL A 23 27.42 3.99 14.00
C VAL A 23 26.17 4.75 14.38
N GLU A 24 25.40 5.13 13.37
CA GLU A 24 24.02 5.54 13.57
C GLU A 24 23.34 4.29 14.10
N TYR A 25 23.08 4.27 15.41
CA TYR A 25 22.17 3.30 15.97
C TYR A 25 20.85 3.51 15.23
N VAL A 26 20.52 2.59 14.31
CA VAL A 26 19.17 2.48 13.78
C VAL A 26 18.32 2.20 15.01
N TYR A 27 17.72 3.25 15.56
CA TYR A 27 16.71 3.13 16.59
C TYR A 27 15.53 2.44 15.91
N LEU A 28 15.53 1.11 15.96
CA LEU A 28 14.35 0.32 15.70
C LEU A 28 13.34 0.78 16.75
N GLU A 29 12.40 1.63 16.37
CA GLU A 29 11.27 1.93 17.24
C GLU A 29 10.66 0.60 17.68
N PRO A 30 10.33 0.44 18.97
CA PRO A 30 9.73 -0.78 19.45
C PRO A 30 8.47 -1.11 18.64
N PRO A 31 8.16 -2.40 18.43
CA PRO A 31 6.92 -2.80 17.78
C PRO A 31 5.73 -2.14 18.49
N LYS A 32 4.99 -1.30 17.76
CA LYS A 32 3.76 -0.66 18.24
C LYS A 32 2.56 -1.44 17.73
N ALA A 33 1.52 -1.51 18.55
CA ALA A 33 0.24 -2.09 18.21
C ALA A 33 -0.36 -1.40 16.98
N LEU A 34 -1.16 -2.12 16.18
CA LEU A 34 -1.88 -1.55 15.03
C LEU A 34 -2.76 -0.39 15.48
N SER A 35 -3.43 -0.53 16.62
CA SER A 35 -4.27 0.51 17.23
C SER A 35 -3.53 1.83 17.51
N GLU A 36 -2.23 1.76 17.75
CA GLU A 36 -1.38 2.92 17.97
C GLU A 36 -0.84 3.51 16.66
N ARG A 37 -0.56 2.64 15.68
CA ARG A 37 0.05 3.02 14.39
C ARG A 37 -0.93 3.54 13.36
N LEU A 38 -2.10 2.91 13.28
CA LEU A 38 -3.12 3.17 12.27
C LEU A 38 -3.58 4.62 12.22
N PRO A 39 -3.80 5.32 13.35
CA PRO A 39 -4.20 6.73 13.30
C PRO A 39 -3.22 7.61 12.52
N GLY A 40 -3.76 8.44 11.63
CA GLY A 40 -3.01 9.34 10.75
C GLY A 40 -3.52 9.34 9.32
N ASP A 41 -2.78 10.02 8.45
CA ASP A 41 -3.04 10.13 7.02
C ASP A 41 -2.14 9.17 6.24
N TRP A 42 -2.74 8.48 5.28
CA TRP A 42 -2.09 7.47 4.46
C TRP A 42 -2.45 7.68 3.00
N LYS A 43 -1.50 7.37 2.12
CA LYS A 43 -1.69 7.42 0.68
C LYS A 43 -1.45 6.05 0.07
N PRO A 44 -2.35 5.56 -0.81
CA PRO A 44 -2.12 4.31 -1.50
C PRO A 44 -0.96 4.46 -2.50
N SER A 45 -0.01 3.54 -2.43
CA SER A 45 1.18 3.50 -3.30
C SER A 45 1.07 2.42 -4.37
N PHE A 46 0.49 1.27 -4.03
CA PHE A 46 0.28 0.15 -4.95
C PHE A 46 -1.06 -0.53 -4.66
N VAL A 47 -1.74 -0.99 -5.71
CA VAL A 47 -2.87 -1.90 -5.60
C VAL A 47 -2.63 -3.07 -6.54
N THR A 48 -2.53 -4.27 -5.99
CA THR A 48 -2.68 -5.50 -6.77
C THR A 48 -4.14 -5.91 -6.71
N TYR A 49 -4.74 -6.24 -7.84
CA TYR A 49 -6.13 -6.69 -7.90
C TYR A 49 -6.26 -7.99 -8.69
N SER A 50 -7.26 -8.78 -8.34
CA SER A 50 -7.66 -9.97 -9.07
C SER A 50 -9.17 -10.19 -8.94
N THR A 51 -9.80 -10.63 -10.01
CA THR A 51 -11.20 -11.06 -10.04
C THR A 51 -11.39 -12.16 -11.06
N GLN A 52 -12.50 -12.88 -10.96
CA GLN A 52 -12.91 -13.88 -11.95
C GLN A 52 -14.20 -13.39 -12.60
N VAL A 53 -14.17 -13.25 -13.92
CA VAL A 53 -15.34 -12.89 -14.72
C VAL A 53 -15.98 -14.17 -15.21
N ASP A 54 -17.24 -14.39 -14.83
CA ASP A 54 -18.03 -15.51 -15.34
C ASP A 54 -18.61 -15.14 -16.71
N LEU A 55 -18.25 -15.92 -17.73
CA LEU A 55 -18.72 -15.78 -19.12
C LEU A 55 -19.59 -16.97 -19.55
N SER A 56 -20.11 -17.74 -18.59
CA SER A 56 -20.95 -18.92 -18.85
C SER A 56 -22.19 -18.59 -19.68
N SER A 57 -22.76 -17.40 -19.51
CA SER A 57 -23.89 -16.92 -20.32
C SER A 57 -23.57 -16.74 -21.80
N GLN A 58 -22.29 -16.63 -22.16
CA GLN A 58 -21.77 -16.58 -23.52
C GLN A 58 -21.22 -17.94 -24.00
N GLY A 59 -21.32 -18.99 -23.19
CA GLY A 59 -20.76 -20.31 -23.47
C GLY A 59 -19.23 -20.38 -23.38
N LEU A 60 -18.61 -19.42 -22.70
CA LEU A 60 -17.15 -19.32 -22.55
C LEU A 60 -16.71 -19.70 -21.13
N PRO A 61 -15.47 -20.21 -20.95
CA PRO A 61 -14.93 -20.45 -19.61
C PRO A 61 -14.73 -19.13 -18.84
N PRO A 62 -14.73 -19.17 -17.50
CA PRO A 62 -14.41 -18.00 -16.70
C PRO A 62 -13.01 -17.48 -16.98
N VAL A 63 -12.87 -16.15 -16.99
CA VAL A 63 -11.59 -15.48 -17.24
C VAL A 63 -11.10 -14.83 -15.95
N THR A 64 -9.86 -15.10 -15.57
CA THR A 64 -9.21 -14.40 -14.47
C THR A 64 -8.60 -13.10 -14.97
N VAL A 65 -8.99 -12.02 -14.32
CA VAL A 65 -8.50 -10.67 -14.59
C VAL A 65 -7.68 -10.23 -13.40
N SER A 66 -6.41 -9.88 -13.63
CA SER A 66 -5.53 -9.43 -12.55
C SER A 66 -4.54 -8.40 -13.05
N GLY A 67 -4.03 -7.58 -12.14
CA GLY A 67 -3.05 -6.58 -12.48
C GLY A 67 -2.56 -5.80 -11.27
N ILE A 68 -1.68 -4.84 -11.55
CA ILE A 68 -1.11 -3.94 -10.55
C ILE A 68 -1.32 -2.50 -11.04
N THR A 69 -1.76 -1.63 -10.14
CA THR A 69 -1.75 -0.18 -10.34
C THR A 69 -0.73 0.44 -9.39
N GLU A 70 0.20 1.19 -9.95
CA GLU A 70 1.14 2.03 -9.20
C GLU A 70 0.55 3.43 -9.02
N ASN A 71 0.82 4.05 -7.87
CA ASN A 71 0.38 5.40 -7.53
C ASN A 71 -1.12 5.65 -7.80
N PRO A 72 -2.03 4.78 -7.32
CA PRO A 72 -3.47 5.01 -7.46
C PRO A 72 -3.87 6.32 -6.78
N ASN A 73 -4.96 6.92 -7.25
CA ASN A 73 -5.50 8.13 -6.63
C ASN A 73 -6.28 7.76 -5.37
N GLY A 74 -6.22 8.62 -4.36
CA GLY A 74 -6.97 8.43 -3.12
C GLY A 74 -6.16 8.75 -1.86
N ASN A 75 -6.80 8.51 -0.72
CA ASN A 75 -6.23 8.69 0.60
C ASN A 75 -6.97 7.79 1.60
N MET A 76 -6.34 7.56 2.74
CA MET A 76 -6.99 7.00 3.90
C MET A 76 -6.65 7.85 5.11
N ARG A 77 -7.66 8.24 5.88
CA ARG A 77 -7.48 8.92 7.16
C ARG A 77 -8.16 8.13 8.24
N ALA A 78 -7.42 7.79 9.29
CA ALA A 78 -7.93 7.09 10.46
C ALA A 78 -7.78 7.98 11.70
N GLU A 79 -8.87 8.15 12.44
CA GLU A 79 -8.94 8.94 13.67
C GLU A 79 -8.87 8.03 14.89
N ARG A 80 -8.20 8.48 15.97
CA ARG A 80 -8.08 7.68 17.19
C ARG A 80 -9.36 7.73 18.03
N GLU A 81 -9.94 8.91 18.17
CA GLU A 81 -11.14 9.16 18.96
C GLU A 81 -11.89 10.38 18.38
N PRO A 82 -13.13 10.23 17.92
CA PRO A 82 -13.83 8.96 17.69
C PRO A 82 -13.10 8.07 16.66
N LYS A 83 -13.29 6.75 16.73
CA LYS A 83 -12.69 5.78 15.80
C LYS A 83 -13.36 5.81 14.43
N ASN A 84 -13.10 6.87 13.68
CA ASN A 84 -13.57 7.06 12.31
C ASN A 84 -12.48 6.77 11.29
N MET A 85 -12.88 6.27 10.14
CA MET A 85 -11.99 6.11 8.99
C MET A 85 -12.70 6.56 7.72
N ASN A 86 -11.99 7.35 6.93
CA ASN A 86 -12.32 7.64 5.54
C ASN A 86 -11.30 6.91 4.67
N PHE A 87 -11.76 6.06 3.76
CA PHE A 87 -10.96 5.29 2.83
C PHE A 87 -11.42 5.58 1.41
N GLN A 88 -10.54 6.19 0.62
CA GLN A 88 -10.77 6.55 -0.78
C GLN A 88 -9.69 5.90 -1.63
N LEU A 89 -10.13 5.20 -2.68
CA LEU A 89 -9.23 4.55 -3.63
C LEU A 89 -9.83 4.60 -5.02
N GLN A 90 -9.05 5.07 -5.98
CA GLN A 90 -9.42 5.18 -7.39
C GLN A 90 -8.28 4.68 -8.26
N PHE A 91 -8.58 3.71 -9.13
CA PHE A 91 -7.63 3.16 -10.08
C PHE A 91 -8.33 2.63 -11.32
N SER A 92 -7.57 2.29 -12.35
CA SER A 92 -8.08 1.63 -13.55
C SER A 92 -7.61 0.18 -13.58
N ALA A 93 -8.55 -0.75 -13.53
CA ALA A 93 -8.29 -2.17 -13.74
C ALA A 93 -8.23 -2.44 -15.25
N SER A 94 -7.14 -3.03 -15.72
CA SER A 94 -6.97 -3.43 -17.11
C SER A 94 -7.58 -4.82 -17.29
N VAL A 95 -8.61 -4.93 -18.12
CA VAL A 95 -9.37 -6.17 -18.31
C VAL A 95 -9.19 -6.66 -19.73
N ASP A 96 -8.43 -7.73 -19.91
CA ASP A 96 -8.35 -8.45 -21.19
C ASP A 96 -9.19 -9.73 -21.08
N LEU A 97 -10.28 -9.78 -21.86
CA LEU A 97 -11.18 -10.94 -21.93
C LEU A 97 -10.74 -11.95 -23.02
N GLY A 98 -9.50 -11.84 -23.51
CA GLY A 98 -8.96 -12.72 -24.55
C GLY A 98 -9.23 -12.21 -25.98
N PHE A 99 -9.68 -10.96 -26.13
CA PHE A 99 -9.89 -10.32 -27.43
C PHE A 99 -8.69 -9.47 -27.90
N GLY A 100 -7.58 -9.50 -27.14
CA GLY A 100 -6.30 -8.89 -27.51
C GLY A 100 -6.20 -7.38 -27.28
N LEU A 101 -7.25 -6.75 -26.74
CA LEU A 101 -7.26 -5.34 -26.35
C LEU A 101 -7.77 -5.21 -24.92
N PRO A 102 -6.89 -4.89 -23.95
CA PRO A 102 -7.31 -4.65 -22.58
C PRO A 102 -8.20 -3.41 -22.49
N ILE A 103 -9.34 -3.54 -21.82
CA ILE A 103 -10.29 -2.44 -21.58
C ILE A 103 -10.05 -1.90 -20.17
N PRO A 104 -9.80 -0.58 -20.01
CA PRO A 104 -9.70 0.02 -18.69
C PRO A 104 -11.08 0.12 -18.03
N ILE A 105 -11.22 -0.46 -16.84
CA ILE A 105 -12.41 -0.36 -16.00
C ILE A 105 -12.08 0.53 -14.79
N PRO A 106 -12.72 1.69 -14.63
CA PRO A 106 -12.48 2.56 -13.47
C PRO A 106 -13.08 1.93 -12.22
N VAL A 107 -12.25 1.70 -11.21
CA VAL A 107 -12.64 1.23 -9.88
C VAL A 107 -12.58 2.43 -8.93
N ASN A 108 -13.71 2.74 -8.30
CA ASN A 108 -13.83 3.84 -7.35
C ASN A 108 -14.42 3.32 -6.03
N ILE A 109 -13.65 3.44 -4.96
CA ILE A 109 -14.04 3.06 -3.60
C ILE A 109 -14.01 4.33 -2.77
N ASN A 110 -15.13 4.64 -2.13
CA ASN A 110 -15.23 5.74 -1.18
C ASN A 110 -16.09 5.28 0.00
N ILE A 111 -15.43 5.00 1.11
CA ILE A 111 -16.06 4.45 2.30
C ILE A 111 -15.69 5.33 3.48
N THR A 112 -16.70 5.84 4.17
CA THR A 112 -16.53 6.55 5.42
C THR A 112 -17.38 5.88 6.49
N GLY A 113 -16.80 5.66 7.66
CA GLY A 113 -17.46 4.94 8.73
C GLY A 113 -16.64 4.88 10.01
N THR A 114 -17.14 4.08 10.95
CA THR A 114 -16.39 3.73 12.17
C THR A 114 -15.56 2.48 11.92
N TYR A 115 -14.39 2.37 12.55
CA TYR A 115 -13.56 1.18 12.41
C TYR A 115 -13.32 0.47 13.75
N LEU A 116 -13.19 -0.85 13.67
CA LEU A 116 -12.78 -1.72 14.76
C LEU A 116 -11.56 -2.53 14.34
N ILE A 117 -10.65 -2.73 15.27
CA ILE A 117 -9.46 -3.59 15.09
C ILE A 117 -9.73 -4.87 15.88
N SER A 118 -9.50 -6.03 15.27
CA SER A 118 -9.64 -7.33 15.93
C SER A 118 -8.60 -7.48 17.06
N ASN A 119 -8.89 -8.34 18.04
CA ASN A 119 -8.00 -8.56 19.20
C ASN A 119 -6.61 -9.10 18.80
N ASP A 120 -6.51 -9.82 17.68
CA ASP A 120 -5.25 -10.32 17.13
C ASP A 120 -4.54 -9.31 16.22
N GLU A 121 -5.13 -8.13 16.06
CA GLU A 121 -4.68 -7.02 15.20
C GLU A 121 -4.49 -7.38 13.71
N LYS A 122 -5.11 -8.47 13.25
CA LYS A 122 -5.00 -8.92 11.85
C LYS A 122 -6.15 -8.45 10.98
N THR A 123 -7.20 -7.86 11.55
CA THR A 123 -8.38 -7.42 10.82
C THR A 123 -8.79 -6.02 11.26
N VAL A 124 -9.11 -5.18 10.28
CA VAL A 124 -9.82 -3.92 10.47
C VAL A 124 -11.19 -4.05 9.81
N THR A 125 -12.26 -3.84 10.58
CA THR A 125 -13.63 -3.80 10.06
C THR A 125 -14.09 -2.36 10.01
N LEU A 126 -14.45 -1.88 8.82
CA LEU A 126 -15.00 -0.56 8.59
C LEU A 126 -16.51 -0.65 8.40
N THR A 127 -17.28 0.01 9.26
CA THR A 127 -18.74 -0.01 9.29
C THR A 127 -19.30 1.36 8.89
N GLN A 128 -20.08 1.39 7.81
CA GLN A 128 -20.75 2.60 7.31
C GLN A 128 -22.05 2.89 8.07
N SER A 129 -22.59 4.09 7.90
CA SER A 129 -23.84 4.54 8.56
C SER A 129 -25.08 3.74 8.17
N ASN A 130 -25.08 3.12 6.99
CA ASN A 130 -26.13 2.21 6.52
C ASN A 130 -25.96 0.77 7.05
N GLY A 131 -24.96 0.51 7.89
CA GLY A 131 -24.65 -0.81 8.45
C GLY A 131 -23.83 -1.73 7.54
N SER A 132 -23.48 -1.33 6.32
CA SER A 132 -22.58 -2.14 5.48
C SER A 132 -21.18 -2.16 6.07
N THR A 133 -20.51 -3.30 5.93
CA THR A 133 -19.16 -3.52 6.46
C THR A 133 -18.18 -3.86 5.34
N LEU A 134 -16.95 -3.39 5.48
CA LEU A 134 -15.81 -3.83 4.69
C LEU A 134 -14.71 -4.31 5.63
N ASN A 135 -14.22 -5.52 5.38
CA ASN A 135 -13.15 -6.13 6.17
C ASN A 135 -11.82 -6.02 5.43
N PHE A 136 -10.82 -5.51 6.13
CA PHE A 136 -9.44 -5.46 5.68
C PHE A 136 -8.60 -6.40 6.54
N ARG A 137 -7.95 -7.38 5.91
CA ARG A 137 -6.92 -8.19 6.55
C ARG A 137 -5.60 -7.44 6.49
N VAL A 138 -4.98 -7.23 7.63
CA VAL A 138 -3.67 -6.58 7.75
C VAL A 138 -2.59 -7.62 7.49
N LEU A 139 -1.83 -7.42 6.42
CA LEU A 139 -0.70 -8.26 6.03
C LEU A 139 0.62 -7.71 6.57
N THR A 140 0.75 -6.38 6.59
CA THR A 140 1.93 -5.67 7.10
C THR A 140 1.47 -4.48 7.93
N ASN A 141 2.08 -4.33 9.11
CA ASN A 141 1.89 -3.22 10.04
C ASN A 141 3.27 -2.67 10.45
N GLU A 142 3.77 -1.70 9.70
CA GLU A 142 5.04 -1.02 9.96
C GLU A 142 4.79 0.48 10.25
N PHE A 143 5.84 1.19 10.67
CA PHE A 143 5.74 2.58 11.13
C PHE A 143 5.13 3.52 10.06
N ASN A 144 5.60 3.37 8.83
CA ASN A 144 5.24 4.21 7.68
C ASN A 144 4.59 3.43 6.54
N VAL A 145 4.36 2.12 6.72
CA VAL A 145 3.80 1.24 5.69
C VAL A 145 2.72 0.33 6.29
N GLN A 146 1.61 0.24 5.58
CA GLN A 146 0.56 -0.73 5.84
C GLN A 146 0.26 -1.49 4.55
N VAL A 147 0.07 -2.80 4.64
CA VAL A 147 -0.36 -3.61 3.49
C VAL A 147 -1.60 -4.37 3.89
N TRP A 148 -2.72 -4.10 3.21
CA TRP A 148 -4.03 -4.63 3.54
C TRP A 148 -4.60 -5.44 2.39
N ARG A 149 -5.32 -6.51 2.71
CA ARG A 149 -6.09 -7.30 1.74
C ARG A 149 -7.57 -7.14 2.00
N THR A 150 -8.36 -6.98 0.94
CA THR A 150 -9.83 -6.92 1.05
C THR A 150 -10.49 -7.45 -0.21
N THR A 151 -11.76 -7.80 -0.12
CA THR A 151 -12.59 -8.13 -1.27
C THR A 151 -13.71 -7.11 -1.38
N TYR A 152 -13.75 -6.37 -2.50
CA TYR A 152 -14.74 -5.33 -2.73
C TYR A 152 -15.75 -5.77 -3.80
N PRO A 153 -17.06 -5.69 -3.53
CA PRO A 153 -18.09 -6.00 -4.53
C PRO A 153 -18.22 -4.83 -5.51
N PHE A 154 -17.50 -4.90 -6.62
CA PHE A 154 -17.52 -3.87 -7.64
C PHE A 154 -18.64 -4.11 -8.64
N GLN A 155 -19.43 -3.08 -8.94
CA GLN A 155 -20.45 -3.15 -9.98
C GLN A 155 -19.84 -2.78 -11.34
N ALA A 156 -19.53 -3.79 -12.15
CA ALA A 156 -19.06 -3.58 -13.50
C ALA A 156 -20.23 -3.35 -14.47
N PRO A 157 -20.15 -2.35 -15.37
CA PRO A 157 -21.09 -2.23 -16.48
C PRO A 157 -21.11 -3.52 -17.30
N LEU A 158 -22.31 -4.01 -17.64
CA LEU A 158 -22.55 -5.21 -18.47
C LEU A 158 -22.14 -6.57 -17.88
N LEU A 159 -21.20 -6.61 -16.93
CA LEU A 159 -20.69 -7.84 -16.30
C LEU A 159 -21.33 -8.12 -14.93
N GLY A 160 -22.08 -7.17 -14.38
CA GLY A 160 -22.74 -7.34 -13.08
C GLY A 160 -21.80 -7.07 -11.90
N SER A 161 -22.12 -7.65 -10.74
CA SER A 161 -21.31 -7.52 -9.53
C SER A 161 -20.14 -8.49 -9.57
N LEU A 162 -18.92 -7.96 -9.48
CA LEU A 162 -17.67 -8.71 -9.50
C LEU A 162 -16.95 -8.53 -8.15
N PRO A 163 -16.64 -9.61 -7.42
CA PRO A 163 -15.79 -9.51 -6.24
C PRO A 163 -14.34 -9.26 -6.68
N ILE A 164 -13.80 -8.09 -6.37
CA ILE A 164 -12.40 -7.75 -6.63
C ILE A 164 -11.60 -8.00 -5.36
N ASP A 165 -10.73 -9.00 -5.38
CA ASP A 165 -9.71 -9.19 -4.33
C ASP A 165 -8.58 -8.20 -4.56
N MET A 166 -8.24 -7.42 -3.55
CA MET A 166 -7.24 -6.36 -3.62
C MET A 166 -6.23 -6.49 -2.51
N ILE A 167 -4.96 -6.25 -2.83
CA ILE A 167 -3.88 -5.99 -1.87
C ILE A 167 -3.44 -4.55 -2.08
N ILE A 168 -3.62 -3.73 -1.05
CA ILE A 168 -3.40 -2.29 -1.07
C ILE A 168 -2.21 -1.97 -0.18
N THR A 169 -1.20 -1.34 -0.74
CA THR A 169 -0.07 -0.79 0.02
C THR A 169 -0.31 0.68 0.29
N LEU A 170 -0.29 1.07 1.56
CA LEU A 170 -0.51 2.42 2.05
C LEU A 170 0.78 2.92 2.68
N VAL A 171 1.17 4.15 2.36
CA VAL A 171 2.34 4.83 2.93
C VAL A 171 1.86 6.02 3.74
N LYS A 172 2.43 6.21 4.93
CA LYS A 172 2.07 7.32 5.82
C LYS A 172 2.51 8.65 5.21
N THR A 173 1.63 9.66 5.24
CA THR A 173 1.92 10.97 4.61
C THR A 173 2.12 12.12 5.57
N ASN A 174 1.78 11.98 6.86
CA ASN A 174 2.10 12.90 7.96
C ASN A 174 2.10 12.16 9.31
#